data_AF-A0A7Y2HEK4-F1
#
_entry.id   AF-A0A7Y2HEK4-F1
#
_cell.length_a   1.000
_cell.length_b   1.000
_cell.length_c   1.000
_cell.angle_alpha   90.00
_cell.angle_beta   90.00
_cell.angle_gamma   90.00
#
_symmetry.space_group_name_H-M   'P 1'
#
loop_
_entity.id
_entity.type
_entity.pdbx_description
1 polymer ?
#
loop_
_entity_poly.entity_id
_entity_poly.type
_entity_poly.pdbx_seq_one_letter_code
_entity_poly.pdbx_strand_id
1 'polypeptide(L)' 'MKNLKVTTHHLLLNELKNLSPSSIVDDDARFIDQDCIITSAGVSAGIDMSLYLVEKLFSHDLKVRTAAYIEYPIKEY' A
#
# COMPACT_ATOMS: atom_id res chain seq x y z
N MET A 1 -5.39 -13.63 -5.23
CA MET A 1 -5.12 -12.39 -5.98
C MET A 1 -4.87 -12.69 -7.47
N LYS A 2 -5.73 -13.49 -8.11
CA LYS A 2 -5.49 -13.94 -9.49
C LYS A 2 -5.54 -12.74 -10.45
N ASN A 3 -4.52 -12.58 -11.28
CA ASN A 3 -4.39 -11.51 -12.28
C ASN A 3 -4.43 -10.08 -11.73
N LEU A 4 -4.21 -9.90 -10.42
CA LEU A 4 -4.09 -8.57 -9.81
C LEU A 4 -2.63 -8.15 -9.73
N LYS A 5 -2.39 -6.84 -9.88
CA LYS A 5 -1.10 -6.25 -9.53
C LYS A 5 -1.02 -6.09 -8.01
N VAL A 6 0.02 -6.63 -7.38
CA VAL A 6 0.15 -6.70 -5.92
C VAL A 6 1.59 -6.52 -5.46
N THR A 7 1.79 -6.12 -4.21
CA THR A 7 3.10 -6.10 -3.55
C THR A 7 3.02 -6.75 -2.16
N THR A 8 4.17 -7.02 -1.55
CA THR A 8 4.28 -7.48 -0.16
C THR A 8 5.65 -7.09 0.40
N HIS A 9 5.92 -7.43 1.65
CA HIS A 9 7.22 -7.18 2.26
C HIS A 9 8.33 -7.82 1.41
N HIS A 10 9.44 -7.13 1.20
CA HIS A 10 10.52 -7.56 0.28
C HIS A 10 11.05 -8.98 0.59
N LEU A 11 11.06 -9.40 1.86
CA LEU A 11 11.48 -10.75 2.25
C LEU A 11 10.48 -11.86 1.83
N LEU A 12 9.24 -11.52 1.48
CA LEU A 12 8.15 -12.45 1.18
C LEU A 12 7.74 -12.42 -0.30
N LEU A 13 8.40 -11.65 -1.16
CA LEU A 13 8.07 -11.54 -2.58
C LEU A 13 8.08 -12.90 -3.29
N ASN A 14 9.08 -13.74 -3.01
CA ASN A 14 9.18 -15.08 -3.61
C ASN A 14 8.07 -16.00 -3.09
N GLU A 15 7.73 -15.90 -1.81
CA GLU A 15 6.63 -16.68 -1.23
C GLU A 15 5.29 -16.29 -1.86
N LEU A 16 5.04 -14.99 -2.05
CA LEU A 16 3.85 -14.49 -2.72
C LEU A 16 3.76 -14.99 -4.17
N LYS A 17 4.87 -14.96 -4.93
CA LYS A 17 4.93 -15.51 -6.29
C LYS A 17 4.58 -17.01 -6.32
N ASN A 18 5.01 -17.77 -5.32
CA ASN A 18 4.69 -19.20 -5.22
C ASN A 18 3.23 -19.47 -4.84
N LEU A 19 2.68 -18.71 -3.88
CA LEU A 19 1.30 -18.86 -3.41
C LEU A 19 0.26 -18.34 -4.41
N SER A 20 0.63 -17.35 -5.23
CA SER A 20 -0.25 -16.75 -6.23
C SER A 20 0.47 -16.55 -7.57
N PRO A 21 0.79 -17.62 -8.32
CA PRO A 21 1.61 -17.52 -9.54
C PRO A 21 1.01 -16.67 -10.67
N SER A 22 -0.29 -16.37 -10.59
CA SER A 22 -1.01 -15.54 -11.57
C SER A 22 -1.08 -14.06 -11.19
N SER A 23 -0.60 -13.65 -10.01
CA SER A 23 -0.54 -12.23 -9.66
C SER A 23 0.68 -11.56 -10.26
N ILE A 24 0.54 -10.30 -10.66
CA ILE A 24 1.64 -9.48 -11.16
C ILE A 24 2.29 -8.83 -9.93
N VAL A 25 3.39 -9.42 -9.46
CA VAL A 25 4.09 -8.93 -8.27
C VAL A 25 5.01 -7.78 -8.63
N ASP A 26 4.82 -6.63 -8.00
CA ASP A 26 5.66 -5.44 -8.09
C ASP A 26 6.49 -5.32 -6.81
N ASP A 27 7.81 -5.40 -6.95
CA ASP A 27 8.78 -5.39 -5.85
C ASP A 27 9.30 -3.99 -5.49
N ASP A 28 9.04 -2.99 -6.33
CA ASP A 28 9.43 -1.58 -6.10
C ASP A 28 8.28 -0.75 -5.51
N ALA A 29 7.02 -1.18 -5.69
CA ALA A 29 5.86 -0.47 -5.19
C ALA A 29 5.79 -0.44 -3.64
N ARG A 30 5.48 0.73 -3.08
CA ARG A 30 5.16 0.86 -1.65
C ARG A 30 3.79 0.27 -1.33
N PHE A 31 2.80 0.59 -2.14
CA PHE A 31 1.48 -0.02 -2.10
C PHE A 31 0.88 -0.01 -3.49
N ILE A 32 -0.09 -0.89 -3.72
CA ILE A 32 -0.81 -0.99 -4.99
C ILE A 32 -2.29 -1.02 -4.68
N ASP A 33 -3.02 -0.06 -5.25
CA ASP A 33 -4.47 0.01 -5.22
C ASP A 33 -5.05 -0.63 -6.50
N GLN A 34 -5.95 -1.60 -6.32
CA GLN A 34 -6.75 -2.27 -7.35
C GLN A 34 -8.24 -2.11 -7.03
N ASP A 35 -8.63 -0.91 -6.61
CA ASP A 35 -9.95 -0.44 -6.20
C ASP A 35 -10.54 -1.17 -4.99
N CYS A 36 -10.91 -2.45 -5.14
CA CYS A 36 -11.48 -3.26 -4.07
C CYS A 36 -10.43 -3.94 -3.20
N ILE A 37 -9.19 -4.04 -3.69
CA ILE A 37 -8.08 -4.68 -2.98
C ILE A 37 -6.89 -3.73 -3.03
N ILE A 38 -6.29 -3.48 -1.88
CA ILE A 38 -5.05 -2.74 -1.74
C ILE A 38 -4.02 -3.61 -1.03
N THR A 39 -2.79 -3.61 -1.51
CA THR A 39 -1.67 -4.34 -0.91
C THR A 39 -0.54 -3.37 -0.62
N SER A 40 0.23 -3.60 0.45
CA SER A 40 1.38 -2.77 0.81
C SER A 40 2.62 -3.64 1.04
N ALA A 41 3.78 -3.03 0.86
CA ALA A 41 5.07 -3.68 1.03
C ALA A 41 5.39 -3.86 2.52
N GLY A 42 6.17 -2.94 3.10
CA GLY A 42 6.55 -3.00 4.52
C GLY A 42 5.67 -2.16 5.44
N VAL A 43 5.96 -2.20 6.75
CA VAL A 43 5.20 -1.48 7.79
C VAL A 43 5.06 0.01 7.46
N SER A 44 6.17 0.68 7.14
CA SER A 44 6.11 2.11 6.79
C SER A 44 5.26 2.37 5.54
N ALA A 45 5.27 1.46 4.57
CA ALA A 45 4.46 1.58 3.37
C ALA A 45 2.97 1.32 3.67
N GLY A 46 2.66 0.48 4.65
CA GLY A 46 1.30 0.29 5.16
C GLY A 46 0.74 1.53 5.86
N ILE A 47 1.58 2.33 6.53
CA ILE A 47 1.17 3.63 7.09
C ILE A 47 0.85 4.62 5.96
N ASP A 48 1.74 4.73 4.97
CA ASP A 48 1.50 5.57 3.78
C ASP A 48 0.20 5.17 3.06
N MET A 49 0.00 3.87 2.86
CA MET A 49 -1.22 3.29 2.28
C MET A 49 -2.46 3.68 3.08
N SER A 50 -2.39 3.65 4.41
CA SER A 50 -3.52 4.01 5.27
C SER A 50 -3.86 5.50 5.14
N LEU A 51 -2.85 6.37 5.10
CA LEU A 51 -3.05 7.81 4.86
C LEU A 51 -3.60 8.10 3.45
N TYR A 52 -3.16 7.36 2.45
CA TYR A 52 -3.73 7.40 1.10
C TYR A 52 -5.22 7.02 1.10
N LEU A 53 -5.62 5.98 1.84
CA LEU A 53 -7.03 5.59 1.95
C LEU A 53 -7.88 6.65 2.66
N VAL A 54 -7.35 7.31 3.69
CA VAL A 54 -8.03 8.43 4.35
C VAL A 54 -8.34 9.54 3.34
N GLU A 55 -7.39 9.87 2.47
CA GLU A 55 -7.59 10.84 1.40
C GLU A 55 -8.58 10.34 0.33
N LYS A 56 -8.43 9.10 -0.15
CA LYS A 56 -9.30 8.51 -1.18
C LYS A 56 -10.76 8.41 -0.74
N LEU A 57 -11.01 8.09 0.52
CA LEU A 57 -12.35 7.84 1.05
C LEU A 57 -13.03 9.07 1.65
N PHE A 58 -12.26 10.06 2.09
CA PHE A 58 -12.79 11.23 2.79
C PHE A 58 -12.30 12.54 2.17
N SER A 59 -11.07 12.96 2.49
CA SER A 59 -10.49 14.21 1.97
C SER A 59 -8.99 14.32 2.22
N HIS A 60 -8.33 15.16 1.41
CA HIS A 60 -6.93 15.53 1.59
C HIS A 60 -6.68 16.19 2.96
N ASP A 61 -7.55 17.11 3.40
CA ASP A 61 -7.43 17.78 4.70
C ASP A 61 -7.42 16.77 5.87
N LEU A 62 -8.28 15.75 5.80
CA LEU A 62 -8.31 14.72 6.83
C LEU A 62 -7.01 13.90 6.85
N LYS A 63 -6.46 13.53 5.70
CA LYS A 63 -5.14 12.88 5.62
C LYS A 63 -4.07 13.74 6.30
N VAL A 64 -4.02 15.04 5.99
CA VAL A 64 -3.01 15.96 6.54
C VAL A 64 -3.14 16.06 8.06
N ARG A 65 -4.37 16.23 8.56
CA ARG A 65 -4.65 16.28 10.01
C ARG A 65 -4.32 14.97 10.71
N THR A 66 -4.67 13.83 10.11
CA THR A 66 -4.34 12.50 10.65
C THR A 66 -2.84 12.31 10.72
N ALA A 67 -2.10 12.62 9.65
CA ALA A 67 -0.64 12.52 9.62
C ALA A 67 0.01 13.40 10.69
N ALA A 68 -0.44 14.66 10.82
CA ALA A 68 0.04 15.57 11.86
C ALA A 68 -0.27 15.06 13.28
N TYR A 69 -1.47 14.53 13.51
CA TYR A 69 -1.88 14.00 14.80
C TYR A 69 -1.03 12.81 15.27
N ILE A 70 -0.60 11.95 14.34
CA ILE A 70 0.27 10.80 14.65
C ILE A 70 1.76 11.10 14.47
N GLU A 71 2.12 12.37 14.27
CA GLU A 71 3.50 12.85 14.07
C GLU A 71 4.23 12.13 12.92
N TYR A 72 3.50 11.80 11.84
CA TYR A 72 4.04 11.09 10.69
C TYR A 72 4.28 12.02 9.50
N PRO A 73 5.47 11.97 8.85
CA PRO A 73 5.76 12.82 7.69
C PRO A 73 4.97 12.36 6.46
N ILE A 74 4.30 13.30 5.79
CA ILE A 74 3.65 13.02 4.51
C ILE A 74 4.72 12.88 3.43
N LYS A 75 4.60 11.84 2.62
CA LYS A 75 5.40 11.64 1.41
C LYS A 75 4.51 11.79 0.19
N GLU A 76 5.05 12.46 -0.83
CA GLU A 76 4.45 12.54 -2.16
C GLU A 76 5.06 11.42 -3.03
N TYR A 77 4.22 10.72 -3.77
CA TYR A 77 4.56 9.55 -4.59
C TYR A 77 3.98 9.69 -6.00
#